data_AF-A0A847M7Y4-F1
#
_entry.id   AF-A0A847M7Y4-F1
#
_cell.length_a   1.000
_cell.length_b   1.000
_cell.length_c   1.000
_cell.angle_alpha   90.00
_cell.angle_beta   90.00
_cell.angle_gamma   90.00
#
_symmetry.space_group_name_H-M   'P 1'
#
loop_
_entity.id
_entity.type
_entity.pdbx_description
1 polymer ?
#
loop_
_entity_poly.entity_id
_entity_poly.type
_entity_poly.pdbx_seq_one_letter_code
_entity_poly.pdbx_strand_id
1 'polypeptide(L)'
;VYEDLTLWLHDSEEVTNIHNSIFGGLSGFGDTFRMRIHRFCEQVAEGAAPETIDASGADALQAQEVIEAAIESHQTGQIVKLQV
;
A
#
# COMPACT_ATOMS: atom_id res chain seq x y z
N VAL A 1 -6.32 -1.55 -3.46
CA VAL A 1 -6.77 -1.57 -4.87
C VAL A 1 -6.83 -3.03 -5.29
N TYR A 2 -7.90 -3.45 -5.95
CA TYR A 2 -8.09 -4.82 -6.43
C TYR A 2 -8.66 -4.76 -7.85
N GLU A 3 -8.42 -5.79 -8.65
CA GLU A 3 -9.13 -5.99 -9.92
C GLU A 3 -10.32 -6.91 -9.66
N ASP A 4 -10.04 -8.08 -9.08
CA ASP A 4 -11.03 -9.04 -8.61
C ASP A 4 -10.69 -9.50 -7.19
N LEU A 5 -11.71 -9.62 -6.34
CA LEU A 5 -11.60 -10.22 -5.03
C LEU A 5 -12.52 -11.43 -4.97
N THR A 6 -11.96 -12.59 -4.60
CA THR A 6 -12.73 -13.83 -4.43
C THR A 6 -12.75 -14.21 -2.96
N LEU A 7 -13.95 -14.28 -2.38
CA LEU A 7 -14.18 -14.72 -1.01
C LEU A 7 -14.62 -16.18 -0.99
N TRP A 8 -13.86 -17.00 -0.25
CA TRP A 8 -14.15 -18.39 0.04
C TRP A 8 -14.54 -18.53 1.52
N LEU A 9 -15.82 -18.81 1.78
CA LEU A 9 -16.29 -19.07 3.13
C LEU A 9 -16.11 -20.55 3.47
N HIS A 10 -15.58 -20.83 4.65
CA HIS A 10 -15.22 -22.21 5.06
C HIS A 10 -16.42 -23.17 5.16
N ASP A 11 -17.61 -22.62 5.32
CA ASP A 11 -18.88 -23.30 5.62
C ASP A 11 -19.92 -23.11 4.50
N SER A 12 -19.50 -22.65 3.32
CA SER A 12 -20.36 -22.45 2.16
C SER A 12 -19.76 -23.08 0.90
N GLU A 13 -20.62 -23.66 0.06
CA GLU A 13 -20.26 -24.06 -1.30
C GLU A 13 -20.31 -22.88 -2.29
N GLU A 14 -20.90 -21.75 -1.87
CA GLU A 14 -20.97 -20.54 -2.69
C GLU A 14 -19.68 -19.72 -2.61
N VAL A 15 -19.30 -19.15 -3.76
CA VAL A 15 -18.15 -18.26 -3.90
C VAL A 15 -18.63 -16.89 -4.31
N THR A 16 -18.21 -15.85 -3.57
CA THR A 16 -18.50 -14.47 -3.96
C THR A 16 -17.30 -13.89 -4.69
N ASN A 17 -17.52 -13.41 -5.91
CA ASN A 17 -16.56 -12.63 -6.66
C ASN A 17 -16.99 -11.17 -6.71
N ILE A 18 -16.08 -10.27 -6.31
CA ILE A 18 -16.28 -8.83 -6.29
C ILE A 18 -15.33 -8.23 -7.33
N HIS A 19 -15.89 -7.72 -8.42
CA HIS A 19 -15.16 -7.05 -9.47
C HIS A 19 -15.06 -5.54 -9.19
N ASN A 20 -13.86 -4.97 -9.32
CA ASN A 20 -13.68 -3.54 -9.23
C ASN A 20 -14.18 -2.88 -10.53
N SER A 21 -15.17 -2.00 -10.40
CA SER A 21 -15.79 -1.37 -11.56
C SER A 21 -14.78 -0.51 -12.32
N ILE A 22 -14.77 -0.63 -13.64
CA ILE A 22 -14.02 0.27 -14.54
C ILE A 22 -14.43 1.76 -14.38
N PHE A 23 -15.60 2.03 -13.78
CA PHE A 23 -16.06 3.38 -13.46
C PHE A 23 -15.54 3.91 -12.11
N GLY A 24 -14.82 3.10 -11.33
CA GLY A 24 -14.30 3.43 -10.00
C GLY A 24 -13.00 4.24 -9.99
N GLY A 25 -12.46 4.62 -11.15
CA GLY A 25 -11.29 5.49 -11.29
C GLY A 25 -9.91 4.83 -11.06
N LEU A 26 -9.87 3.67 -10.41
CA LEU A 26 -8.68 2.83 -10.25
C LEU A 26 -9.02 1.43 -10.76
N SER A 27 -8.54 1.08 -11.95
CA SER A 27 -8.81 -0.22 -12.56
C SER A 27 -7.96 -1.33 -11.97
N GLY A 28 -6.74 -1.00 -11.51
CA GLY A 28 -5.83 -1.97 -10.90
C GLY A 28 -4.66 -1.30 -10.19
N PHE A 29 -3.75 -2.11 -9.67
CA PHE A 29 -2.57 -1.60 -8.94
C PHE A 29 -1.68 -0.72 -9.83
N GLY A 30 -1.58 -1.03 -11.13
CA GLY A 30 -0.81 -0.20 -12.09
C GLY A 30 -1.23 1.27 -12.11
N ASP A 31 -2.52 1.56 -11.94
CA ASP A 31 -3.02 2.94 -11.96
C ASP A 31 -2.53 3.78 -10.78
N THR A 32 -2.19 3.13 -9.65
CA THR A 32 -1.74 3.86 -8.46
C THR A 32 -0.42 4.57 -8.70
N PHE A 33 0.46 4.04 -9.56
CA PHE A 33 1.73 4.69 -9.88
C PHE A 33 1.49 6.03 -10.59
N ARG A 34 0.63 6.05 -11.61
CA ARG A 34 0.30 7.26 -12.35
C ARG A 34 -0.31 8.31 -11.42
N MET A 35 -1.27 7.91 -10.59
CA MET A 35 -1.91 8.82 -9.64
C MET A 35 -0.92 9.34 -8.59
N ARG A 36 -0.03 8.48 -8.09
CA ARG A 36 0.98 8.85 -7.09
C ARG A 36 1.99 9.85 -7.63
N ILE A 37 2.52 9.61 -8.84
CA ILE A 37 3.44 10.54 -9.51
C ILE A 37 2.75 11.87 -9.80
N HIS A 38 1.49 11.84 -10.26
CA HIS A 38 0.73 13.06 -10.50
C HIS A 38 0.57 13.89 -9.22
N ARG A 39 0.16 13.24 -8.11
CA ARG A 39 0.02 13.91 -6.81
C ARG A 39 1.33 14.52 -6.32
N PHE A 40 2.44 13.81 -6.50
CA PHE A 40 3.77 14.33 -6.18
C PHE A 40 4.07 15.61 -6.98
N CYS A 41 3.82 15.62 -8.30
CA CYS A 41 4.01 16.80 -9.13
C CYS A 41 3.13 17.99 -8.69
N GLU A 42 1.88 17.74 -8.29
CA GLU A 42 0.99 18.78 -7.73
C GLU A 42 1.58 19.37 -6.44
N GLN A 43 1.99 18.53 -5.48
CA GLN A 43 2.57 18.98 -4.22
C GLN A 43 3.85 19.81 -4.44
N VAL A 44 4.68 19.41 -5.41
CA VAL A 44 5.87 20.18 -5.79
C VAL A 44 5.49 21.53 -6.40
N ALA A 45 4.51 21.57 -7.31
CA ALA A 45 4.03 22.81 -7.94
C ALA A 45 3.38 23.77 -6.93
N GLU A 46 2.72 23.23 -5.90
CA GLU A 46 2.13 23.96 -4.77
C GLU A 46 3.18 24.48 -3.78
N GLY A 47 4.45 24.07 -3.91
CA GLY A 47 5.53 24.46 -3.01
C GLY A 47 5.47 23.78 -1.65
N ALA A 48 4.89 22.58 -1.57
CA ALA A 48 4.86 21.79 -0.34
C ALA A 48 6.28 21.58 0.21
N ALA A 49 6.44 21.71 1.53
CA ALA A 49 7.70 21.38 2.19
C ALA A 49 7.96 19.87 2.10
N PRO A 50 9.21 19.39 1.99
CA PRO A 50 9.53 17.97 1.82
C PRO A 50 8.88 17.04 2.85
N GLU A 51 8.78 17.49 4.10
CA GLU A 51 8.15 16.78 5.22
C GLU A 51 6.62 16.70 5.14
N THR A 52 6.01 17.49 4.27
CA THR A 52 4.54 17.52 4.03
C THR A 52 4.15 16.85 2.71
N ILE A 53 5.13 16.40 1.91
CA ILE A 53 4.87 15.60 0.73
C ILE A 53 4.33 14.24 1.20
N ASP A 54 3.20 13.83 0.66
CA ASP A 54 2.60 12.53 1.00
C ASP A 54 3.62 11.43 0.67
N ALA A 55 3.69 10.32 1.41
CA ALA A 55 4.71 9.27 1.17
C ALA A 55 6.14 9.85 1.03
N SER A 56 6.49 10.68 2.00
CA SER A 56 7.79 11.32 2.13
C SER A 56 8.92 10.30 2.32
N GLY A 57 10.17 10.78 2.29
CA GLY A 57 11.32 9.95 2.65
C GLY A 57 11.25 9.42 4.10
N ALA A 58 10.65 10.19 5.03
CA ALA A 58 10.47 9.76 6.41
C ALA A 58 9.46 8.61 6.50
N ASP A 59 8.35 8.69 5.75
CA ASP A 59 7.36 7.60 5.67
C ASP A 59 8.00 6.34 5.05
N ALA A 60 8.81 6.52 4.01
CA ALA A 60 9.53 5.42 3.37
C ALA A 60 10.53 4.76 4.32
N LEU A 61 11.23 5.52 5.15
CA LEU A 61 12.15 4.97 6.15
C LEU A 61 11.41 4.11 7.19
N GLN A 62 10.31 4.61 7.75
CA GLN A 62 9.51 3.84 8.71
C GLN A 62 8.99 2.53 8.10
N ALA A 63 8.56 2.56 6.83
CA ALA A 63 8.16 1.35 6.11
C ALA A 63 9.32 0.36 5.94
N GLN A 64 10.54 0.84 5.64
CA GLN A 64 11.73 0.00 5.52
C GLN A 64 12.13 -0.63 6.87
N GLU A 65 12.03 0.11 7.98
CA GLU A 65 12.29 -0.43 9.32
C GLU A 65 11.36 -1.58 9.67
N VAL A 66 10.07 -1.47 9.30
CA VAL A 66 9.10 -2.55 9.47
C VAL A 66 9.45 -3.77 8.60
N ILE A 67 9.86 -3.56 7.35
CA ILE A 67 10.27 -4.64 6.44
C ILE A 67 11.50 -5.37 7.00
N GLU A 68 12.51 -4.65 7.45
CA GLU A 68 13.73 -5.23 8.03
C GLU A 68 13.41 -6.05 9.28
N ALA A 69 12.58 -5.51 10.19
CA ALA A 69 12.15 -6.26 11.38
C ALA A 69 11.34 -7.51 11.04
N ALA A 70 10.53 -7.48 9.97
CA ALA A 70 9.80 -8.66 9.51
C ALA A 70 10.75 -9.73 8.95
N ILE A 71 11.80 -9.32 8.22
CA ILE A 71 12.84 -10.22 7.72
C ILE A 71 13.60 -10.85 8.90
N GLU A 72 14.05 -10.05 9.86
CA GLU A 72 14.74 -10.54 11.05
C GLU A 72 13.86 -11.50 11.86
N SER A 73 12.58 -11.15 12.06
CA SER A 73 11.61 -12.00 12.75
C SER A 73 11.45 -13.35 12.05
N HIS A 74 11.34 -13.35 10.72
CA HIS A 74 11.23 -14.58 9.93
C HIS A 74 12.48 -15.46 10.05
N GLN A 75 13.67 -14.87 10.00
CA GLN A 75 14.93 -15.61 10.08
C GLN A 75 15.22 -16.18 11.48
N THR A 76 14.81 -15.47 12.52
CA THR A 76 15.09 -15.84 13.92
C THR A 76 13.97 -16.63 14.58
N GLY A 77 12.75 -16.55 14.05
CA GLY A 77 11.54 -17.05 14.68
C GLY A 77 11.15 -16.27 15.95
N GLN A 78 11.64 -15.04 16.12
CA GLN A 78 11.39 -14.21 17.30
C GLN A 78 10.62 -12.93 16.97
N ILE A 79 10.05 -12.31 18.01
CA ILE A 79 9.40 -11.00 17.88
C ILE A 79 10.48 -9.92 17.89
N VAL A 80 10.49 -9.07 16.87
CA VAL A 80 11.35 -7.88 16.78
C VAL A 80 10.53 -6.65 17.17
N LYS A 81 11.05 -5.83 18.10
CA LYS A 81 10.38 -4.60 18.56
C LYS A 81 10.96 -3.39 17.86
N LEU A 82 10.10 -2.56 17.30
CA LEU A 82 10.47 -1.28 16.70
C LEU A 82 10.27 -0.14 17.69
N GLN A 83 11.12 0.88 17.59
CA GLN A 83 10.95 2.17 18.28
C GLN A 83 10.47 3.18 17.25
N VAL A 84 9.17 3.12 16.93
CA VAL A 84 8.49 4.07 16.04
C VAL A 84 7.84 5.16 16.85
#